data_AF-A0A845UV52-F1
#
_entry.id   AF-A0A845UV52-F1
#
_cell.length_a   1.000
_cell.length_b   1.000
_cell.length_c   1.000
_cell.angle_alpha   90.00
_cell.angle_beta   90.00
_cell.angle_gamma   90.00
#
_symmetry.space_group_name_H-M   'P 1'
#
loop_
_entity.id
_entity.type
_entity.pdbx_description
1 polymer ?
#
loop_
_entity_poly.entity_id
_entity_poly.type
_entity_poly.pdbx_seq_one_letter_code
_entity_poly.pdbx_strand_id
1 'polypeptide(L)' 'MSQSTRERVAAYRINLRRAGLRPIQIWVPDARRPGFAEECRRQSRLLHGDPHEAQTMAWLEEVADPDGWQ' A
#
# COMPACT_ATOMS: atom_id res chain seq x y z
N MET A 1 16.71 20.31 -22.56
CA MET A 1 17.41 19.40 -21.61
C MET A 1 16.37 18.50 -20.98
N SER A 2 16.58 17.18 -20.93
CA SER A 2 15.63 16.27 -20.27
C SER A 2 15.67 16.45 -18.76
N GLN A 3 14.50 16.60 -18.14
CA GLN A 3 14.38 16.72 -16.71
C GLN A 3 14.93 15.46 -16.01
N SER A 4 15.75 15.64 -14.98
CA SER A 4 16.31 14.54 -14.21
C SER A 4 15.22 13.80 -13.41
N THR A 5 15.46 12.53 -13.09
CA THR A 5 14.58 11.74 -12.20
C THR A 5 14.33 12.45 -10.88
N ARG A 6 15.35 13.14 -10.35
CA ARG A 6 15.24 13.90 -9.09
C ARG A 6 14.24 15.05 -9.19
N GLU A 7 14.32 15.84 -10.26
CA GLU A 7 13.40 16.95 -10.50
C GLU A 7 11.96 16.47 -10.72
N ARG A 8 11.78 15.37 -11.47
CA ARG A 8 10.46 14.75 -11.66
C ARG A 8 9.84 14.27 -10.34
N VAL A 9 10.61 13.58 -9.51
CA VAL A 9 10.15 13.11 -8.19
C VAL A 9 9.85 14.28 -7.26
N ALA A 10 10.62 15.36 -7.32
CA ALA A 10 10.36 16.57 -6.54
C ALA A 10 9.04 17.25 -6.95
N ALA A 11 8.82 17.44 -8.24
CA ALA A 11 7.58 18.02 -8.78
C ALA A 11 6.35 17.17 -8.42
N TYR A 12 6.45 15.84 -8.57
CA TYR A 12 5.37 14.92 -8.19
C TYR A 12 5.02 15.03 -6.70
N ARG A 13 6.02 15.05 -5.80
CA ARG A 13 5.79 15.22 -4.36
C ARG A 13 5.18 16.58 -4.01
N ILE A 14 5.50 17.64 -4.75
CA ILE A 14 4.88 18.96 -4.56
C ILE A 14 3.38 18.88 -4.90
N ASN A 15 3.01 18.25 -6.01
CA ASN A 15 1.61 18.09 -6.42
C ASN A 15 0.82 17.25 -5.40
N LEU A 16 1.38 16.14 -4.91
CA LEU A 16 0.72 15.34 -3.88
C LEU A 16 0.48 16.14 -2.59
N ARG A 17 1.45 16.96 -2.15
CA ARG A 17 1.26 17.83 -0.98
C ARG A 17 0.18 18.88 -1.21
N ARG A 18 0.10 19.45 -2.41
CA ARG A 18 -0.98 20.40 -2.78
C ARG A 18 -2.35 19.72 -2.77
N ALA A 19 -2.42 18.43 -3.08
CA ALA A 19 -3.63 17.62 -2.97
C ALA A 19 -3.94 17.16 -1.52
N GLY A 20 -3.21 17.67 -0.52
CA GLY A 20 -3.43 17.34 0.91
C GLY A 20 -2.76 16.04 1.38
N LEU A 21 -1.95 15.39 0.55
CA LEU A 21 -1.32 14.12 0.89
C LEU A 21 0.03 14.32 1.59
N ARG A 22 0.32 13.48 2.59
CA ARG A 22 1.59 13.46 3.31
C ARG A 22 2.42 12.24 2.89
N PRO A 23 3.70 12.40 2.51
CA PRO A 23 4.56 11.25 2.22
C PRO A 23 4.88 10.50 3.52
N ILE A 24 4.78 9.17 3.47
CA ILE A 24 5.31 8.27 4.49
C ILE A 24 6.40 7.38 3.87
N GLN A 25 7.48 7.16 4.61
CA GLN A 25 8.51 6.20 4.23
C GLN A 25 8.47 5.05 5.22
N ILE A 26 8.15 3.87 4.70
CA ILE A 26 8.11 2.63 5.48
C ILE A 26 9.01 1.61 4.81
N TRP A 27 9.64 0.78 5.63
CA TRP A 27 10.35 -0.39 5.16
C TRP A 27 9.37 -1.54 5.09
N VAL A 28 9.22 -2.12 3.90
CA VAL A 28 8.40 -3.31 3.66
C VAL A 28 9.31 -4.49 3.35
N PRO A 29 8.89 -5.75 3.62
CA PRO A 29 9.68 -6.89 3.22
C PRO A 29 9.87 -6.92 1.69
N ASP A 30 11.06 -7.29 1.23
CA ASP A 30 11.37 -7.32 -0.19
C ASP A 30 10.70 -8.51 -0.88
N ALA A 31 9.69 -8.23 -1.70
CA ALA A 31 8.89 -9.22 -2.41
C ALA A 31 9.69 -10.07 -3.43
N ARG A 32 10.91 -9.66 -3.77
CA ARG A 32 11.80 -10.39 -4.69
C ARG A 32 12.65 -11.45 -3.98
N ARG A 33 12.66 -11.47 -2.65
CA ARG A 33 13.42 -12.47 -1.90
C ARG A 33 12.83 -13.86 -2.11
N PRO A 34 13.66 -14.89 -2.34
CA PRO A 34 13.21 -16.27 -2.28
C PRO A 34 12.49 -16.53 -0.95
N GLY A 35 11.35 -17.21 -0.98
CA GLY A 35 10.56 -17.49 0.22
C GLY A 35 9.49 -16.45 0.57
N PHE A 36 9.44 -15.29 -0.10
CA PHE A 36 8.46 -14.24 0.21
C PHE A 36 7.01 -14.75 0.02
N ALA A 37 6.73 -15.44 -1.09
CA ALA A 37 5.41 -15.96 -1.36
C ALA A 37 4.98 -17.04 -0.36
N GLU A 38 5.92 -17.87 0.10
CA GLU A 38 5.71 -18.86 1.16
C GLU A 38 5.36 -18.19 2.48
N GLU A 39 6.09 -17.13 2.84
CA GLU A 39 5.85 -16.40 4.08
C GLU A 39 4.51 -15.66 4.04
N CYS A 40 4.15 -15.03 2.92
CA CYS A 40 2.82 -14.46 2.73
C CYS A 40 1.73 -15.52 2.94
N ARG A 41 1.85 -16.69 2.29
CA ARG A 41 0.90 -17.79 2.46
C ARG A 41 0.82 -18.26 3.91
N ARG A 42 1.94 -18.36 4.61
CA ARG A 42 2.00 -18.76 6.02
C ARG A 42 1.28 -17.73 6.90
N GLN A 43 1.55 -16.44 6.72
CA GLN A 43 0.95 -15.37 7.50
C GLN A 43 -0.56 -15.24 7.25
N SER A 44 -1.01 -15.31 6.00
CA SER A 44 -2.44 -15.29 5.68
C SER A 44 -3.18 -16.46 6.35
N ARG A 45 -2.57 -17.65 6.41
CA ARG A 45 -3.18 -18.79 7.10
C ARG A 45 -3.25 -18.62 8.61
N LEU A 46 -2.34 -17.86 9.21
CA LEU A 46 -2.36 -17.60 10.65
C LEU A 46 -3.52 -16.69 11.06
N LEU A 47 -3.99 -15.84 10.16
CA LEU A 47 -5.15 -14.98 10.40
C LEU A 47 -6.49 -15.72 10.25
N HIS A 48 -6.49 -16.92 9.65
CA HIS A 48 -7.73 -17.65 9.40
C HIS A 48 -8.53 -17.90 10.68
N GLY A 49 -9.72 -17.30 10.76
CA GLY A 49 -10.61 -17.39 11.91
C GLY A 49 -10.32 -16.38 13.03
N ASP A 50 -9.38 -15.45 12.82
CA ASP A 50 -9.12 -14.34 13.73
C ASP A 50 -10.31 -13.34 13.68
N PRO A 51 -11.00 -13.09 14.80
CA PRO A 51 -12.08 -12.11 14.86
C PRO A 51 -11.65 -10.70 14.42
N HIS A 52 -10.38 -10.34 14.65
CA HIS A 52 -9.83 -9.05 14.22
C HIS A 52 -9.66 -8.97 12.71
N GLU A 53 -9.29 -10.08 12.04
CA GLU A 53 -9.26 -10.12 10.57
C GLU A 53 -10.67 -9.90 10.03
N ALA A 54 -11.66 -10.62 10.56
CA ALA A 54 -13.05 -10.48 10.12
C ALA A 54 -13.60 -9.05 10.32
N GLN A 55 -13.34 -8.45 11.50
CA GLN A 55 -13.74 -7.07 11.78
C GLN A 55 -13.05 -6.06 10.86
N THR A 56 -11.75 -6.24 10.60
CA THR A 56 -10.97 -5.35 9.74
C THR A 56 -11.47 -5.42 8.30
N MET A 57 -11.74 -6.63 7.79
CA MET A 57 -12.28 -6.82 6.45
C MET A 57 -13.67 -6.19 6.30
N ALA A 58 -14.56 -6.41 7.27
CA ALA A 58 -15.90 -5.80 7.25
C ALA A 58 -15.83 -4.26 7.27
N TRP A 59 -14.94 -3.68 8.09
CA TRP A 59 -14.73 -2.24 8.13
C TRP A 59 -14.15 -1.70 6.82
N LEU A 60 -13.18 -2.40 6.21
CA LEU A 60 -12.61 -2.02 4.92
C LEU A 60 -13.67 -2.02 3.81
N GLU A 61 -14.56 -3.02 3.79
CA GLU A 61 -15.68 -3.08 2.86
C GLU A 61 -16.66 -1.92 3.06
N GLU A 62 -16.91 -1.51 4.31
CA GLU A 62 -17.80 -0.39 4.64
C GLU A 62 -17.24 0.97 4.18
N VAL A 63 -15.93 1.20 4.33
CA VAL A 63 -15.30 2.49 4.03
C VAL A 63 -14.69 2.59 2.63
N ALA A 64 -14.62 1.48 1.90
CA ALA A 64 -14.12 1.48 0.53
C ALA A 64 -15.05 2.29 -0.37
N ASP A 65 -14.46 3.22 -1.13
CA ASP A 65 -15.14 3.91 -2.22
C ASP A 65 -14.64 3.34 -3.56
N PRO A 66 -15.36 2.37 -4.15
CA PRO A 66 -14.99 1.79 -5.43
C PRO A 66 -15.36 2.68 -6.62
N ASP A 67 -16.01 3.83 -6.41
CA ASP A 67 -16.49 4.67 -7.52
C ASP A 67 -15.30 5.18 -8.34
N GLY A 68 -15.35 4.95 -9.66
CA GLY A 68 -14.31 5.37 -10.60
C GLY A 68 -13.14 4.38 -10.77
N TRP A 69 -13.18 3.20 -10.15
CA TRP A 69 -12.24 2.11 -10.42
C TRP A 69 -12.76 1.26 -11.59
N GLN A 70 -12.34 1.59 -12.83
CA GLN A 70 -12.52 0.75 -14.03
C GLN A 70 -11.20 0.10 -14.46
#